data_AF-A0A542RM72-F1
#
_entry.id   AF-A0A542RM72-F1
#
_cell.length_a   1.000
_cell.length_b   1.000
_cell.length_c   1.000
_cell.angle_alpha   90.00
_cell.angle_beta   90.00
_cell.angle_gamma   90.00
#
_symmetry.space_group_name_H-M   'P 1'
#
loop_
_entity.id
_entity.type
_entity.pdbx_description
1 polymer ?
#
loop_
_entity_poly.entity_id
_entity_poly.type
_entity_poly.pdbx_seq_one_letter_code
_entity_poly.pdbx_strand_id
1 'polypeptide(L)' 'MKIVLFDILMFIFTFFIAWGCLSSIRAKNKFATAFGFVSLMVFLFADGLIIYYMLKGA' A
#
# COMPACT_ATOMS: atom_id res chain seq x y z
N MET A 1 -12.42 16.04 -4.31
CA MET A 1 -11.34 16.07 -3.28
C MET A 1 -10.08 16.65 -3.92
N LYS A 2 -9.30 17.52 -3.25
CA LYS A 2 -8.00 17.94 -3.81
C LYS A 2 -7.01 16.79 -3.62
N ILE A 3 -6.43 16.30 -4.71
CA ILE A 3 -5.31 15.35 -4.64
C ILE A 3 -4.15 16.07 -3.97
N VAL A 4 -3.69 15.55 -2.85
CA VAL A 4 -2.54 16.07 -2.13
C VAL A 4 -1.32 15.19 -2.37
N LEU A 5 -0.13 15.76 -2.17
CA LEU A 5 1.14 15.05 -2.30
C LEU A 5 1.14 13.70 -1.53
N PHE A 6 0.46 13.67 -0.38
CA PHE A 6 0.36 12.49 0.46
C PHE A 6 -0.37 11.31 -0.22
N ASP A 7 -1.41 11.58 -1.02
CA ASP A 7 -2.15 10.54 -1.76
C ASP A 7 -1.23 9.84 -2.75
N ILE A 8 -0.38 10.61 -3.43
CA ILE A 8 0.61 10.09 -4.40
C ILE A 8 1.69 9.28 -3.67
N LEU A 9 2.20 9.77 -2.54
CA LEU A 9 3.19 9.05 -1.74
C LEU A 9 2.63 7.72 -1.23
N MET A 10 1.35 7.67 -0.86
CA MET A 10 0.72 6.45 -0.39
C MET A 10 0.78 5.33 -1.43
N PHE A 11 0.39 5.60 -2.69
CA PHE A 11 0.52 4.64 -3.78
C PHE A 11 1.96 4.16 -4.01
N ILE A 12 2.93 5.08 -3.90
CA ILE A 12 4.36 4.76 -4.02
C ILE A 12 4.79 3.83 -2.88
N PHE A 13 4.35 4.08 -1.65
CA PHE A 13 4.65 3.22 -0.51
C PHE A 13 4.00 1.85 -0.64
N THR A 14 2.76 1.76 -1.11
CA THR A 14 2.11 0.47 -1.42
C THR A 14 2.96 -0.37 -2.38
N PHE A 15 3.53 0.27 -3.42
CA PHE A 15 4.42 -0.41 -4.37
C PHE A 15 5.73 -0.89 -3.69
N PHE A 16 6.36 -0.07 -2.86
CA PHE A 16 7.57 -0.48 -2.13
C PHE A 16 7.29 -1.60 -1.12
N ILE A 17 6.14 -1.59 -0.47
CA ILE A 17 5.73 -2.67 0.44
C ILE A 17 5.51 -3.97 -0.34
N ALA A 18 4.87 -3.91 -1.52
CA ALA A 18 4.72 -5.06 -2.40
C ALA A 18 6.08 -5.67 -2.79
N TRP A 19 7.02 -4.80 -3.16
CA TRP A 19 8.38 -5.21 -3.50
C TRP A 19 9.15 -5.78 -2.29
N GLY A 20 9.02 -5.15 -1.12
CA GLY A 20 9.60 -5.63 0.13
C GLY A 20 9.05 -6.99 0.57
N CYS A 21 7.76 -7.23 0.34
CA CYS A 21 7.12 -8.51 0.60
C CYS A 21 7.66 -9.60 -0.36
N LEU A 22 7.76 -9.31 -1.66
CA LEU A 22 8.37 -10.22 -2.65
C LEU A 22 9.83 -10.54 -2.33
N SER A 23 10.62 -9.54 -1.93
CA SER A 23 12.00 -9.72 -1.50
C SER A 23 12.09 -10.60 -0.23
N SER A 24 11.22 -10.36 0.74
CA SER A 24 11.18 -11.15 1.99
C SER A 24 10.76 -12.61 1.76
N ILE A 25 9.86 -12.86 0.80
CA ILE A 25 9.48 -14.21 0.37
C ILE A 25 10.71 -14.95 -0.21
N ARG A 26 11.49 -14.29 -1.08
CA ARG A 26 12.73 -14.86 -1.62
C ARG A 26 13.77 -15.15 -0.53
N ALA A 27 13.85 -14.29 0.49
CA ALA A 27 14.72 -14.49 1.64
C ALA A 27 14.20 -15.55 2.65
N LYS A 28 13.05 -16.18 2.39
CA LYS A 28 12.37 -17.16 3.27
C LYS A 28 12.10 -16.64 4.70
N ASN A 29 12.03 -15.32 4.88
CA ASN A 29 11.77 -14.71 6.18
C ASN A 29 10.26 -14.62 6.44
N LYS A 30 9.73 -15.64 7.12
CA LYS A 30 8.28 -15.75 7.42
C LYS A 30 7.73 -14.57 8.22
N PHE A 31 8.53 -13.98 9.12
CA PHE A 31 8.10 -12.85 9.94
C PHE A 31 7.97 -11.57 9.10
N ALA A 32 9.01 -11.25 8.33
CA ALA A 32 9.01 -10.06 7.46
C ALA A 32 7.95 -10.17 6.36
N THR A 33 7.73 -11.37 5.80
CA THR A 33 6.65 -11.61 4.84
C THR A 33 5.28 -11.43 5.47
N ALA A 34 5.02 -11.99 6.67
CA ALA A 34 3.73 -11.84 7.33
C ALA A 34 3.44 -10.38 7.69
N PHE A 35 4.43 -9.67 8.26
CA PHE A 35 4.31 -8.26 8.56
C PHE A 35 4.10 -7.41 7.29
N GLY A 36 4.89 -7.67 6.25
CA GLY A 36 4.79 -6.99 4.96
C GLY A 36 3.46 -7.26 4.25
N PHE A 37 2.88 -8.45 4.40
CA PHE A 37 1.57 -8.77 3.85
C PHE A 37 0.45 -8.03 4.57
N VAL A 38 0.48 -7.97 5.90
CA VAL A 38 -0.52 -7.23 6.69
C VAL A 38 -0.44 -5.73 6.38
N SER A 39 0.76 -5.16 6.33
CA SER A 39 0.93 -3.75 5.97
C SER A 39 0.45 -3.46 4.54
N LEU A 40 0.72 -4.34 3.59
CA LEU A 40 0.22 -4.22 2.21
C LEU A 40 -1.31 -4.18 2.16
N MET A 41 -2.00 -5.00 2.94
CA MET A 41 -3.47 -5.00 2.98
C MET A 41 -4.04 -3.69 3.52
N VAL A 42 -3.43 -3.13 4.58
CA VAL A 42 -3.85 -1.84 5.15
C VAL A 42 -3.62 -0.70 4.15
N PHE A 43 -2.47 -0.70 3.48
CA PHE A 43 -2.14 0.32 2.48
C PHE A 43 -3.05 0.24 1.25
N LEU A 44 -3.33 -0.96 0.73
CA LEU A 44 -4.30 -1.16 -0.36
C LEU A 44 -5.71 -0.70 0.01
N PHE A 45 -6.14 -0.93 1.25
CA PHE A 45 -7.43 -0.44 1.74
C PHE A 45 -7.47 1.09 1.76
N ALA A 46 -6.40 1.71 2.21
CA ALA A 46 -6.29 3.15 2.28
C ALA A 46 -6.21 3.80 0.88
N ASP A 47 -5.46 3.19 -0.07
CA ASP A 47 -5.48 3.56 -1.49
C ASP A 47 -6.89 3.46 -2.09
N GLY A 48 -7.63 2.39 -1.73
CA GLY A 48 -9.03 2.21 -2.12
C GLY A 48 -9.95 3.31 -1.58
N LEU A 49 -9.75 3.76 -0.34
CA LEU A 49 -10.49 4.90 0.22
C LEU A 49 -10.16 6.20 -0.51
N ILE A 50 -8.90 6.45 -0.85
CA ILE A 50 -8.48 7.62 -1.64
C ILE A 50 -9.24 7.63 -2.98
N ILE A 51 -9.24 6.51 -3.70
CA ILE A 51 -9.96 6.38 -4.98
C ILE A 51 -11.46 6.55 -4.78
N TYR A 52 -12.05 5.93 -3.75
CA TYR A 52 -13.48 6.01 -3.46
C TYR A 52 -13.93 7.45 -3.18
N TYR A 53 -13.21 8.17 -2.34
CA TYR A 53 -13.52 9.58 -2.05
C TYR A 53 -13.18 10.52 -3.19
N MET A 54 -12.20 10.18 -4.02
CA MET A 54 -11.93 10.88 -5.28
C MET A 54 -13.11 10.75 -6.25
N LEU A 55 -13.67 9.54 -6.41
CA LEU A 55 -14.81 9.26 -7.30
C LEU A 55 -16.15 9.78 -6.75
N LYS A 56 -16.38 9.68 -5.45
CA LYS A 56 -17.62 10.16 -4.80
C LYS A 56 -17.69 11.68 -4.69
N GLY A 57 -16.54 12.35 -4.77
CA GLY A 57 -16.41 13.81 -4.76
C GLY A 57 -16.28 14.44 -6.15
N ALA A 58 -16.74 13.76 -7.20
CA ALA A 58 -16.85 14.23 -8.59
C ALA A 58 -18.32 14.29 -9.03
#